data_AF-A0A7C6U6W0-F1
#
_entry.id   AF-A0A7C6U6W0-F1
#
_cell.length_a   1.000
_cell.length_b   1.000
_cell.length_c   1.000
_cell.angle_alpha   90.00
_cell.angle_beta   90.00
_cell.angle_gamma   90.00
#
_symmetry.space_group_name_H-M   'P 1'
#
loop_
_entity.id
_entity.type
_entity.pdbx_description
1 polymer ?
#
loop_
_entity_poly.entity_id
_entity_poly.type
_entity_poly.pdbx_seq_one_letter_code
_entity_poly.pdbx_strand_id
1 'polypeptide(L)'
;MIPTYTIQNPIVYEQIINKSRFICYLFPVDELEKANEILTQIRKKHYDATHNCYSYIIGIETPTAKSSDDGEPSQTAGVPIFEVLKKNNLTNVLAIVTRYYGGIKLGASGLIRAYGSSVAEAVKLAEIVKIEKLTELEITAEYVYVNAIQKVLENHEITERIFTDKVYFKALVPEEEIENIKAELVEVTKGTIEI
;
A
#
# COMPACT_ATOMS: atom_id res chain seq x y z
N MET A 1 3.46 3.27 14.69
CA MET A 1 4.21 3.21 13.43
C MET A 1 3.20 3.45 12.33
N ILE A 2 3.39 4.49 11.52
CA ILE A 2 2.54 4.77 10.36
C ILE A 2 2.87 3.70 9.32
N PRO A 3 1.89 2.95 8.77
CA PRO A 3 2.17 1.97 7.74
C PRO A 3 2.56 2.71 6.44
N THR A 4 3.73 2.39 5.90
CA THR A 4 4.35 3.10 4.77
C THR A 4 4.61 2.20 3.56
N TYR A 5 4.16 0.95 3.59
CA TYR A 5 4.39 0.00 2.50
C TYR A 5 3.08 -0.50 1.91
N THR A 6 3.08 -0.85 0.64
CA THR A 6 1.98 -1.57 -0.02
C THR A 6 2.54 -2.69 -0.89
N ILE A 7 1.66 -3.43 -1.56
CA ILE A 7 2.04 -4.42 -2.55
C ILE A 7 1.90 -3.83 -3.94
N GLN A 8 2.81 -4.14 -4.85
CA GLN A 8 2.76 -3.60 -6.22
C GLN A 8 1.63 -4.23 -7.04
N ASN A 9 1.41 -5.53 -6.86
CA ASN A 9 0.52 -6.34 -7.69
C ASN A 9 -0.35 -7.27 -6.83
N PRO A 10 -1.55 -7.67 -7.31
CA PRO A 10 -2.34 -8.69 -6.65
C PRO A 10 -1.59 -10.02 -6.52
N ILE A 11 -1.77 -10.71 -5.39
CA ILE A 11 -1.19 -12.03 -5.11
C ILE A 11 -2.29 -13.02 -4.75
N VAL A 12 -2.12 -14.26 -5.19
CA VAL A 12 -2.93 -15.39 -4.76
C VAL A 12 -2.02 -16.46 -4.19
N TYR A 13 -2.33 -16.91 -2.98
CA TYR A 13 -1.67 -18.04 -2.34
C TYR A 13 -2.73 -19.03 -1.85
N GLU A 14 -2.44 -20.32 -1.97
CA GLU A 14 -3.34 -21.37 -1.53
C GLU A 14 -2.62 -22.38 -0.65
N GLN A 15 -3.31 -22.85 0.39
CA GLN A 15 -2.85 -23.97 1.20
C GLN A 15 -4.02 -24.86 1.67
N ILE A 16 -3.68 -26.10 2.01
CA ILE A 16 -4.61 -27.06 2.59
C ILE A 16 -4.17 -27.39 4.02
N ILE A 17 -5.07 -27.23 4.99
CA ILE A 17 -4.83 -27.54 6.40
C ILE A 17 -5.98 -28.42 6.90
N ASN A 18 -5.65 -29.65 7.34
CA ASN A 18 -6.64 -30.64 7.79
C ASN A 18 -7.82 -30.76 6.83
N LYS A 19 -7.52 -30.98 5.54
CA LYS A 19 -8.47 -31.07 4.42
C LYS A 19 -9.26 -29.79 4.10
N SER A 20 -9.19 -28.76 4.93
CA SER A 20 -9.79 -27.46 4.61
C SER A 20 -8.87 -26.70 3.67
N ARG A 21 -9.41 -26.15 2.59
CA ARG A 21 -8.67 -25.35 1.60
C ARG A 21 -8.81 -23.88 1.95
N PHE A 22 -7.69 -23.16 1.97
CA PHE A 22 -7.61 -21.73 2.25
C PHE A 22 -6.94 -21.05 1.06
N ILE A 23 -7.64 -20.10 0.43
CA ILE A 23 -7.15 -19.32 -0.70
C ILE A 23 -7.05 -17.87 -0.23
N CYS A 24 -5.84 -17.37 -0.05
CA CYS A 24 -5.57 -15.98 0.27
C CYS A 24 -5.38 -15.17 -1.00
N TYR A 25 -6.12 -14.09 -1.09
CA TYR A 25 -5.96 -13.03 -2.07
C TYR A 25 -5.44 -11.79 -1.37
N LEU A 26 -4.40 -11.18 -1.90
CA LEU A 26 -3.95 -9.84 -1.55
C LEU A 26 -4.16 -8.91 -2.73
N PHE A 27 -4.73 -7.74 -2.50
CA PHE A 27 -4.95 -6.73 -3.52
C PHE A 27 -4.44 -5.37 -3.04
N PRO A 28 -3.73 -4.60 -3.90
CA PRO A 28 -3.49 -3.20 -3.66
C PRO A 28 -4.79 -2.41 -3.84
N VAL A 29 -5.21 -1.70 -2.80
CA VAL A 29 -6.42 -0.87 -2.79
C VAL A 29 -6.19 0.39 -1.97
N ASP A 30 -6.37 1.54 -2.58
CA ASP A 30 -6.20 2.87 -2.00
C ASP A 30 -7.53 3.54 -1.62
N GLU A 31 -8.65 2.91 -1.99
CA GLU A 31 -9.99 3.42 -1.73
C GLU A 31 -10.97 2.34 -1.26
N LEU A 32 -11.93 2.76 -0.42
CA LEU A 32 -12.90 1.85 0.17
C LEU A 32 -13.89 1.27 -0.86
N GLU A 33 -14.23 2.04 -1.89
CA GLU A 33 -15.15 1.61 -2.95
C GLU A 33 -14.59 0.41 -3.72
N LYS A 34 -13.37 0.53 -4.25
CA LYS A 34 -12.62 -0.56 -4.91
C LYS A 34 -12.47 -1.79 -4.01
N ALA A 35 -12.20 -1.61 -2.72
CA ALA A 35 -12.13 -2.72 -1.78
C ALA A 35 -13.47 -3.49 -1.69
N ASN A 36 -14.60 -2.77 -1.63
CA ASN A 36 -15.93 -3.38 -1.60
C ASN A 36 -16.32 -4.06 -2.93
N GLU A 37 -15.92 -3.48 -4.06
CA GLU A 37 -16.10 -4.11 -5.38
C GLU A 37 -15.36 -5.45 -5.46
N ILE A 38 -14.08 -5.47 -5.08
CA ILE A 38 -13.25 -6.68 -5.08
C ILE A 38 -13.84 -7.74 -4.13
N LEU A 39 -14.27 -7.35 -2.93
CA LEU A 39 -14.95 -8.25 -2.00
C LEU A 39 -16.19 -8.88 -2.63
N THR A 40 -16.99 -8.09 -3.35
CA THR A 40 -18.19 -8.58 -4.05
C THR A 40 -17.83 -9.56 -5.16
N GLN A 41 -16.77 -9.27 -5.93
CA GLN A 41 -16.27 -10.16 -6.97
C GLN A 41 -15.76 -11.49 -6.40
N ILE A 42 -14.98 -11.47 -5.31
CA ILE A 42 -14.47 -12.70 -4.67
C ILE A 42 -15.61 -13.53 -4.09
N ARG A 43 -16.59 -12.91 -3.42
CA ARG A 43 -17.80 -13.61 -2.94
C ARG A 43 -18.60 -14.24 -4.07
N LYS A 44 -18.73 -13.57 -5.22
CA LYS A 44 -19.40 -14.13 -6.40
C LYS A 44 -18.59 -15.29 -7.01
N LYS A 45 -17.27 -15.15 -7.10
CA LYS A 45 -16.36 -16.20 -7.60
C LYS A 45 -16.39 -17.45 -6.73
N HIS A 46 -16.47 -17.26 -5.42
CA HIS A 46 -16.47 -18.30 -4.40
C HIS A 46 -17.81 -18.35 -3.65
N TYR A 47 -18.92 -18.38 -4.41
CA TYR A 47 -20.28 -18.34 -3.86
C TYR A 47 -20.61 -19.57 -3.00
N ASP A 48 -19.88 -20.67 -3.21
CA ASP A 48 -20.02 -21.95 -2.52
C ASP A 48 -18.97 -22.16 -1.42
N ALA A 49 -18.10 -21.17 -1.17
CA ALA A 49 -17.15 -21.22 -0.07
C ALA A 49 -17.87 -21.18 1.28
N THR A 50 -17.23 -21.76 2.29
CA THR A 50 -17.75 -21.75 3.66
C THR A 50 -17.68 -20.35 4.25
N HIS A 51 -16.55 -19.66 4.06
CA HIS A 51 -16.32 -18.31 4.54
C HIS A 51 -15.38 -17.54 3.59
N ASN A 52 -15.59 -16.24 3.45
CA ASN A 52 -14.72 -15.27 2.79
C ASN A 52 -14.32 -14.19 3.80
N CYS A 53 -13.49 -14.57 4.77
CA CYS A 53 -13.00 -13.67 5.80
C CYS A 53 -12.03 -12.66 5.20
N TYR A 54 -11.98 -11.44 5.72
CA TYR A 54 -11.12 -10.40 5.14
C TYR A 54 -10.63 -9.39 6.17
N SER A 55 -9.59 -8.66 5.80
CA SER A 55 -9.21 -7.41 6.43
C SER A 55 -8.60 -6.46 5.41
N TYR A 56 -8.79 -5.16 5.59
CA TYR A 56 -8.08 -4.13 4.85
C TYR A 56 -7.49 -3.08 5.77
N ILE A 57 -6.45 -2.42 5.29
CA ILE A 57 -5.86 -1.19 5.85
C ILE A 57 -5.70 -0.24 4.67
N ILE A 58 -6.37 0.91 4.70
CA ILE A 58 -6.42 1.88 3.59
C ILE A 58 -6.11 3.27 4.15
N GLY A 59 -5.16 3.97 3.54
CA GLY A 59 -4.69 5.30 3.97
C GLY A 59 -3.39 5.25 4.78
N ILE A 60 -2.66 6.36 4.80
CA ILE A 60 -1.33 6.44 5.43
C ILE A 60 -1.43 7.15 6.78
N GLU A 61 -1.75 8.45 6.79
CA GLU A 61 -1.79 9.26 8.01
C GLU A 61 -3.00 8.92 8.91
N THR A 62 -4.16 8.70 8.30
CA THR A 62 -5.43 8.36 8.97
C THR A 62 -5.99 7.06 8.41
N PRO A 63 -5.33 5.91 8.68
CA PRO A 63 -5.71 4.65 8.06
C PRO A 63 -7.09 4.20 8.55
N THR A 64 -7.96 3.87 7.61
CA THR A 64 -9.19 3.13 7.88
C THR A 64 -8.90 1.64 7.80
N ALA A 65 -9.21 0.92 8.87
CA ALA A 65 -9.03 -0.52 8.93
C ALA A 65 -10.33 -1.23 9.30
N LYS A 66 -10.53 -2.42 8.74
CA LYS A 66 -11.65 -3.29 9.07
C LYS A 66 -11.22 -4.74 8.98
N SER A 67 -11.82 -5.58 9.81
CA SER A 67 -11.69 -7.03 9.76
C SER A 67 -13.07 -7.68 9.84
N SER A 68 -13.25 -8.81 9.17
CA SER A 68 -14.49 -9.60 9.22
C SER A 68 -14.16 -11.08 9.28
N ASP A 69 -14.82 -11.76 10.22
CA ASP A 69 -14.75 -13.22 10.36
C ASP A 69 -15.72 -13.95 9.40
N ASP A 70 -16.62 -13.25 8.70
CA ASP A 70 -17.56 -13.81 7.71
C ASP A 70 -18.28 -15.11 8.16
N GLY A 71 -18.66 -15.18 9.45
CA GLY A 71 -19.35 -16.34 10.03
C GLY A 71 -18.43 -17.36 10.71
N GLU A 72 -17.11 -17.22 10.62
CA GLU A 72 -16.18 -17.93 11.51
C GLU A 72 -16.39 -17.49 12.98
N PRO A 73 -15.95 -18.29 13.96
CA PRO A 73 -15.94 -17.87 15.35
C PRO A 73 -15.23 -16.52 15.52
N SER A 74 -15.78 -15.68 16.41
CA SER A 74 -15.32 -14.32 16.63
C SER A 74 -13.80 -14.23 16.82
N GLN A 75 -13.17 -13.32 16.07
CA GLN A 75 -11.75 -13.00 16.10
C GLN A 75 -10.81 -14.16 15.71
N THR A 76 -11.34 -15.23 15.11
CA THR A 76 -10.51 -16.37 14.68
C THR A 76 -10.03 -16.29 13.23
N ALA A 77 -10.50 -15.31 12.45
CA ALA A 77 -10.12 -15.13 11.05
C ALA A 77 -9.72 -13.68 10.72
N GLY A 78 -10.64 -12.73 10.89
CA GLY A 78 -10.43 -11.33 10.50
C GLY A 78 -9.28 -10.66 11.26
N VAL A 79 -9.21 -10.87 12.58
CA VAL A 79 -8.12 -10.31 13.41
C VAL A 79 -6.76 -10.92 13.05
N PRO A 80 -6.59 -12.24 12.92
CA PRO A 80 -5.35 -12.83 12.42
C PRO A 80 -4.89 -12.29 11.05
N ILE A 81 -5.82 -12.05 10.12
CA ILE A 81 -5.50 -11.43 8.81
C ILE A 81 -4.95 -10.01 9.04
N PHE A 82 -5.66 -9.20 9.82
CA PHE A 82 -5.28 -7.82 10.15
C PHE A 82 -3.88 -7.74 10.80
N GLU A 83 -3.62 -8.58 11.80
CA GLU A 83 -2.36 -8.56 12.54
C GLU A 83 -1.15 -8.88 11.66
N VAL A 84 -1.33 -9.73 10.64
CA VAL A 84 -0.26 -10.00 9.66
C VAL A 84 0.02 -8.79 8.78
N LEU A 85 -1.02 -8.14 8.26
CA LEU A 85 -0.85 -6.91 7.45
C LEU A 85 -0.14 -5.82 8.27
N LYS A 86 -0.61 -5.60 9.49
CA LYS A 86 -0.07 -4.61 10.42
C LYS A 86 1.39 -4.92 10.80
N LYS A 87 1.72 -6.18 11.09
CA LYS A 87 3.09 -6.59 11.44
C LYS A 87 4.08 -6.35 10.29
N ASN A 88 3.61 -6.41 9.05
CA ASN A 88 4.41 -6.12 7.85
C ASN A 88 4.32 -4.64 7.42
N ASN A 89 3.75 -3.76 8.25
CA ASN A 89 3.58 -2.33 7.97
C ASN A 89 2.86 -2.03 6.64
N LEU A 90 1.98 -2.93 6.21
CA LEU A 90 1.24 -2.77 4.96
C LEU A 90 0.04 -1.84 5.16
N THR A 91 -0.16 -0.97 4.19
CA THR A 91 -1.37 -0.17 3.96
C THR A 91 -1.74 -0.18 2.48
N ASN A 92 -2.86 0.46 2.16
CA ASN A 92 -3.50 0.41 0.85
C ASN A 92 -3.61 -1.03 0.34
N VAL A 93 -4.10 -1.92 1.21
CA VAL A 93 -4.12 -3.36 0.98
C VAL A 93 -5.40 -3.99 1.49
N LEU A 94 -5.92 -4.94 0.73
CA LEU A 94 -7.04 -5.80 1.10
C LEU A 94 -6.58 -7.25 1.03
N ALA A 95 -6.75 -7.96 2.14
CA ALA A 95 -6.55 -9.40 2.22
C ALA A 95 -7.90 -10.10 2.39
N ILE A 96 -8.17 -11.08 1.53
CA ILE A 96 -9.36 -11.93 1.60
C ILE A 96 -8.88 -13.37 1.66
N VAL A 97 -9.36 -14.14 2.64
CA VAL A 97 -9.08 -15.57 2.76
C VAL A 97 -10.39 -16.33 2.59
N THR A 98 -10.53 -16.97 1.43
CA THR A 98 -11.63 -17.87 1.11
C THR A 98 -11.33 -19.24 1.69
N ARG A 99 -12.25 -19.77 2.49
CA ARG A 99 -12.16 -21.09 3.09
C ARG A 99 -13.23 -22.04 2.55
N TYR A 100 -12.79 -23.23 2.15
CA TYR A 100 -13.66 -24.39 1.93
C TYR A 100 -13.45 -25.40 3.06
N TYR A 101 -14.49 -25.71 3.82
CA TYR A 101 -14.42 -26.65 4.94
C TYR A 101 -14.18 -28.08 4.47
N GLY A 102 -13.16 -28.73 5.05
CA GLY A 102 -12.73 -30.07 4.68
C GLY A 102 -13.28 -31.23 5.53
N GLY A 103 -14.29 -30.98 6.36
CA GLY A 103 -14.85 -32.01 7.26
C GLY A 103 -14.10 -32.23 8.57
N ILE A 104 -12.98 -31.53 8.82
CA ILE A 104 -12.21 -31.61 10.07
C ILE A 104 -12.21 -30.25 10.76
N LYS A 105 -12.71 -30.19 12.00
CA LYS A 105 -12.71 -28.95 12.80
C LYS A 105 -11.28 -28.60 13.23
N LEU A 106 -10.90 -27.33 13.07
CA LEU A 106 -9.58 -26.82 13.43
C LEU A 106 -9.50 -26.31 14.88
N GLY A 107 -10.64 -26.00 15.50
CA GLY A 107 -10.69 -25.24 16.76
C GLY A 107 -10.23 -23.78 16.58
N ALA A 108 -10.46 -22.94 17.58
CA ALA A 108 -10.15 -21.51 17.49
C ALA A 108 -8.67 -21.23 17.20
N SER A 109 -7.75 -21.88 17.92
CA SER A 109 -6.31 -21.72 17.70
C SER A 109 -5.83 -22.26 16.35
N GLY A 110 -6.49 -23.28 15.81
CA GLY A 110 -6.21 -23.79 14.46
C GLY A 110 -6.65 -22.80 13.38
N LEU A 111 -7.82 -22.17 13.54
CA LEU A 111 -8.31 -21.13 12.64
C LEU A 111 -7.40 -19.90 12.65
N ILE A 112 -7.06 -19.40 13.84
CA ILE A 112 -6.16 -18.26 14.00
C ILE A 112 -4.85 -18.48 13.23
N ARG A 113 -4.25 -19.67 13.39
CA ARG A 113 -3.01 -20.03 12.68
C ARG A 113 -3.23 -20.18 11.18
N ALA A 114 -4.32 -20.79 10.74
CA ALA A 114 -4.60 -21.00 9.31
C ALA A 114 -4.83 -19.69 8.57
N TYR A 115 -5.65 -18.78 9.11
CA TYR A 115 -5.90 -17.48 8.50
C TYR A 115 -4.64 -16.60 8.49
N GLY A 116 -3.95 -16.52 9.65
CA GLY A 116 -2.71 -15.76 9.74
C GLY A 116 -1.61 -16.30 8.81
N SER A 117 -1.39 -17.63 8.77
CA SER A 117 -0.36 -18.19 7.89
C SER A 117 -0.68 -18.02 6.41
N SER A 118 -1.96 -18.10 6.02
CA SER A 118 -2.35 -17.89 4.61
C SER A 118 -1.93 -16.51 4.11
N VAL A 119 -2.15 -15.48 4.92
CA VAL A 119 -1.77 -14.10 4.61
C VAL A 119 -0.26 -13.93 4.69
N ALA A 120 0.40 -14.53 5.69
CA ALA A 120 1.84 -14.40 5.86
C ALA A 120 2.61 -14.99 4.68
N GLU A 121 2.18 -16.16 4.17
CA GLU A 121 2.78 -16.75 2.97
C GLU A 121 2.46 -15.92 1.71
N ALA A 122 1.25 -15.37 1.57
CA ALA A 122 0.93 -14.47 0.46
C ALA A 122 1.80 -13.21 0.48
N VAL A 123 2.05 -12.61 1.64
CA VAL A 123 2.91 -11.42 1.78
C VAL A 123 4.35 -11.71 1.39
N LYS A 124 4.89 -12.90 1.68
CA LYS A 124 6.25 -13.28 1.26
C LYS A 124 6.41 -13.36 -0.26
N LEU A 125 5.33 -13.63 -0.98
CA LEU A 125 5.30 -13.69 -2.43
C LEU A 125 5.05 -12.32 -3.08
N ALA A 126 4.63 -11.33 -2.29
CA ALA A 126 4.33 -10.01 -2.78
C ALA A 126 5.60 -9.18 -2.99
N GLU A 127 5.64 -8.44 -4.09
CA GLU A 127 6.56 -7.33 -4.25
C GLU A 127 6.07 -6.16 -3.39
N ILE A 128 6.81 -5.87 -2.32
CA ILE A 128 6.48 -4.80 -1.37
C ILE A 128 7.20 -3.53 -1.78
N VAL A 129 6.45 -2.43 -1.90
CA VAL A 129 6.94 -1.12 -2.29
C VAL A 129 6.66 -0.09 -1.20
N LYS A 130 7.57 0.88 -1.02
CA LYS A 130 7.37 2.01 -0.10
C LYS A 130 6.43 3.01 -0.76
N ILE A 131 5.50 3.55 0.00
CA ILE A 131 4.69 4.70 -0.39
C ILE A 131 5.42 5.95 0.06
N GLU A 132 5.65 6.85 -0.88
CA GLU A 132 6.29 8.14 -0.62
C GLU A 132 5.27 9.25 -0.76
N LYS A 133 5.25 10.14 0.22
CA LYS A 133 4.45 11.36 0.15
C LYS A 133 5.23 12.38 -0.64
N LEU A 134 4.68 12.79 -1.76
CA LEU A 134 5.24 13.84 -2.59
C LEU A 134 4.68 15.20 -2.15
N THR A 135 5.51 16.23 -2.21
CA THR A 135 5.15 17.62 -1.98
C THR A 135 5.58 18.46 -3.17
N GLU A 136 4.86 19.54 -3.41
CA GLU A 136 5.21 20.51 -4.43
C GLU A 136 6.39 21.37 -3.96
N LEU A 137 7.39 21.51 -4.83
CA LEU A 137 8.49 22.44 -4.71
C LEU A 137 8.43 23.40 -5.89
N GLU A 138 8.30 24.69 -5.59
CA GLU A 138 8.25 25.77 -6.58
C GLU A 138 9.58 26.50 -6.59
N ILE A 139 10.16 26.73 -7.77
CA ILE A 139 11.49 27.34 -7.92
C ILE A 139 11.40 28.44 -8.96
N THR A 140 11.85 29.65 -8.61
CA THR A 140 12.04 30.75 -9.57
C THR A 140 13.52 31.09 -9.67
N ALA A 141 14.05 31.13 -10.90
CA ALA A 141 15.47 31.27 -11.15
C ALA A 141 15.81 32.06 -12.42
N GLU A 142 17.03 32.58 -12.48
CA GLU A 142 17.61 33.15 -13.70
C GLU A 142 17.90 32.04 -14.75
N TYR A 143 17.83 32.40 -16.02
CA TYR A 143 18.05 31.46 -17.14
C TYR A 143 19.39 30.71 -17.08
N VAL A 144 20.42 31.32 -16.50
CA VAL A 144 21.76 30.71 -16.37
C VAL A 144 21.75 29.42 -15.52
N TYR A 145 20.76 29.26 -14.63
CA TYR A 145 20.67 28.12 -13.72
C TYR A 145 19.73 27.01 -14.17
N VAL A 146 19.02 27.17 -15.30
CA VAL A 146 18.04 26.20 -15.81
C VAL A 146 18.60 24.79 -15.88
N ASN A 147 19.79 24.62 -16.47
CA ASN A 147 20.41 23.31 -16.61
C ASN A 147 20.85 22.71 -15.26
N ALA A 148 21.29 23.56 -14.33
CA ALA A 148 21.68 23.11 -13.00
C ALA A 148 20.46 22.62 -12.21
N ILE A 149 19.36 23.39 -12.24
CA ILE A 149 18.09 23.03 -11.59
C ILE A 149 17.52 21.75 -12.19
N GLN A 150 17.50 21.62 -13.52
CA GLN A 150 17.04 20.40 -14.18
C GLN A 150 17.85 19.17 -13.81
N LYS A 151 19.16 19.33 -13.57
CA LYS A 151 20.02 18.25 -13.12
C LYS A 151 19.69 17.82 -11.69
N VAL A 152 19.46 18.76 -10.78
CA VAL A 152 19.03 18.44 -9.40
C VAL A 152 17.67 17.73 -9.41
N LEU A 153 16.77 18.15 -10.31
CA LEU A 153 15.43 17.59 -10.44
C LEU A 153 15.34 16.38 -11.40
N GLU A 154 16.46 15.79 -11.83
CA GLU A 154 16.46 14.79 -12.90
C GLU A 154 15.61 13.55 -12.57
N ASN A 155 15.56 13.15 -11.29
CA ASN A 155 14.80 12.00 -10.80
C ASN A 155 13.42 12.39 -10.22
N HIS A 156 12.99 13.64 -10.41
CA HIS A 156 11.75 14.17 -9.87
C HIS A 156 10.82 14.61 -11.00
N GLU A 157 9.52 14.47 -10.79
CA GLU A 157 8.54 14.87 -11.79
C GLU A 157 8.42 16.39 -11.81
N ILE A 158 8.74 17.03 -12.93
CA ILE A 158 8.51 18.47 -13.13
C ILE A 158 7.14 18.65 -13.76
N THR A 159 6.17 19.11 -12.97
CA THR A 159 4.78 19.29 -13.39
C THR A 159 4.55 20.58 -14.15
N GLU A 160 5.40 21.60 -13.96
CA GLU A 160 5.26 22.88 -14.63
C GLU A 160 6.61 23.52 -14.97
N ARG A 161 6.69 24.15 -16.15
CA ARG A 161 7.84 24.92 -16.61
C ARG A 161 7.36 26.16 -17.34
N ILE A 162 7.66 27.34 -16.81
CA ILE A 162 7.27 28.62 -17.41
C ILE A 162 8.51 29.46 -17.64
N PHE A 163 8.63 30.03 -18.85
CA PHE A 163 9.74 30.87 -19.26
C PHE A 163 9.22 32.30 -19.53
N THR A 164 9.52 33.24 -18.63
CA THR A 164 9.20 34.67 -18.77
C THR A 164 10.49 35.50 -18.69
N ASP A 165 10.47 36.63 -17.98
CA ASP A 165 11.66 37.34 -17.50
C ASP A 165 12.57 36.47 -16.62
N LYS A 166 11.98 35.56 -15.84
CA LYS A 166 12.66 34.48 -15.11
C LYS A 166 12.11 33.12 -15.51
N VAL A 167 12.75 32.04 -15.07
CA VAL A 167 12.28 30.68 -15.28
C VAL A 167 11.67 30.14 -13.99
N TYR A 168 10.46 29.62 -14.11
CA TYR A 168 9.72 29.00 -13.04
C TYR A 168 9.62 27.48 -13.26
N PHE A 169 9.82 26.71 -12.21
CA PHE A 169 9.61 25.27 -12.14
C PHE A 169 8.65 24.94 -11.00
N LYS A 170 7.77 23.97 -11.25
CA LYS A 170 7.07 23.23 -10.20
C LYS A 170 7.44 21.77 -10.33
N ALA A 171 7.87 21.16 -9.24
CA ALA A 171 8.25 19.75 -9.19
C ALA A 171 7.62 19.03 -8.00
N LEU A 172 7.31 17.74 -8.18
CA LEU A 172 6.92 16.85 -7.11
C LEU A 172 8.16 16.13 -6.57
N VAL A 173 8.45 16.36 -5.29
CA VAL A 173 9.62 15.78 -4.61
C VAL A 173 9.17 15.03 -3.36
N PRO A 174 9.91 13.99 -2.90
CA PRO A 174 9.61 13.34 -1.64
C PRO A 174 9.67 14.35 -0.48
N GLU A 175 8.63 14.36 0.37
CA GLU A 175 8.54 15.25 1.54
C GLU A 175 9.74 15.05 2.49
N GLU A 176 10.26 13.83 2.58
CA GLU A 176 11.44 13.49 3.39
C GLU A 176 12.76 14.07 2.82
N GLU A 177 12.80 14.40 1.52
CA GLU A 177 14.00 14.88 0.83
C GLU A 177 13.97 16.39 0.54
N ILE A 178 12.84 17.08 0.78
CA ILE A 178 12.64 18.47 0.37
C ILE A 178 13.75 19.40 0.85
N GLU A 179 14.19 19.28 2.11
CA GLU A 179 15.22 20.16 2.67
C GLU A 179 16.61 19.90 2.06
N ASN A 180 16.92 18.65 1.72
CA ASN A 180 18.16 18.31 1.03
C ASN A 180 18.18 18.85 -0.40
N ILE A 181 17.06 18.69 -1.12
CA ILE A 181 16.89 19.21 -2.48
C ILE A 181 16.97 20.74 -2.48
N LYS A 182 16.31 21.41 -1.54
CA LYS A 182 16.42 22.87 -1.37
C LYS A 182 17.85 23.32 -1.13
N ALA A 183 18.60 22.62 -0.26
CA ALA A 183 20.00 22.94 0.00
C ALA A 183 20.87 22.80 -1.26
N GLU A 184 20.69 21.72 -2.03
CA GLU A 184 21.41 21.50 -3.28
C GLU A 184 21.07 22.58 -4.33
N LEU A 185 19.78 22.93 -4.47
CA LEU A 185 19.33 24.01 -5.36
C LEU A 185 19.96 25.35 -4.97
N VAL A 186 20.01 25.70 -3.68
CA VAL A 186 20.67 26.91 -3.20
C VAL A 186 22.16 26.90 -3.52
N GLU A 187 22.84 25.76 -3.35
CA GLU A 187 24.27 25.62 -3.65
C GLU A 187 24.56 25.83 -5.15
N VAL A 188 23.88 25.10 -6.04
CA VAL A 188 24.12 25.16 -7.49
C VAL A 188 23.74 26.51 -8.10
N THR A 189 22.84 27.25 -7.44
CA THR A 189 22.41 28.59 -7.86
C THR A 189 23.04 29.72 -7.08
N LYS A 190 24.00 29.42 -6.19
CA LYS A 190 24.69 30.42 -5.35
C LYS A 190 23.71 31.29 -4.54
N GLY A 191 22.57 30.73 -4.16
CA GLY A 191 21.53 31.39 -3.36
C GLY A 191 20.72 32.46 -4.07
N THR A 192 20.70 32.50 -5.41
CA THR A 192 19.95 33.52 -6.17
C THR A 192 18.56 33.07 -6.63
N ILE A 193 18.06 31.93 -6.14
CA ILE A 193 16.71 31.41 -6.42
C ILE A 193 15.71 31.82 -5.34
N GLU A 194 14.43 31.77 -5.69
CA GLU A 194 13.30 31.75 -4.74
C GLU A 194 12.68 30.35 -4.72
N ILE A 195 12.44 29.82 -3.51
CA ILE A 195 11.92 28.48 -3.17
C ILE A 195 11.14 28.50 -1.86
#